data_AF-K1DXR6-F1
#
_entry.id   AF-K1DXR6-F1
#
_cell.length_a   1.000
_cell.length_b   1.000
_cell.length_c   1.000
_cell.angle_alpha   90.00
_cell.angle_beta   90.00
_cell.angle_gamma   90.00
#
_symmetry.space_group_name_H-M   'P 1'
#
loop_
_entity.id
_entity.type
_entity.pdbx_description
1 polymer ?
#
loop_
_entity_poly.entity_id
_entity_poly.type
_entity_poly.pdbx_seq_one_letter_code
_entity_poly.pdbx_strand_id
1 'polypeptide(L)'
;MLDNFGDETITSSSHVEKLALIRQGVGRDTISDLTTNLIKHYLLRYTSEFATAHIALASRKTVSVPRAKFNYKTQTWATAKYDLPYTNGDFVILTPADLLTKDDTWINRTDMVNSFDLLPEVTDNDQLRADVNNYLRSRLVRRSSDKERREVRAQALLQFPELIDCYIKLKEDTGDQAVVASRDKVDDTRLLLRDQVQRAAHDLAEKTDLFEKPWTSYDEALQAIDTFKHYVENQDGWRVINRGSGKGFANESEVQGFFGLLLQDSRFDVNREVNNGRGPVDFKISVALDSALIEFKLAKSSSLERNMERQLEVYERANKTKASVFVVIAYSTAEVSKATRAIKRLGLDQADPRRVVVIDASPKQSASKV
;
A
#
# COMPACT_ATOMS: atom_id res chain seq x y z
N MET A 1 0.27 35.19 -3.56
CA MET A 1 1.13 34.28 -2.75
C MET A 1 2.05 33.40 -3.62
N LEU A 2 1.74 33.20 -4.90
CA LEU A 2 2.61 32.50 -5.87
C LEU A 2 2.93 33.38 -7.08
N ASP A 3 2.77 34.69 -6.93
CA ASP A 3 2.73 35.63 -8.05
C ASP A 3 4.12 35.85 -8.68
N ASN A 4 5.18 35.34 -8.04
CA ASN A 4 6.57 35.39 -8.50
C ASN A 4 7.19 33.99 -8.73
N PHE A 5 6.41 32.91 -8.79
CA PHE A 5 6.97 31.58 -8.97
C PHE A 5 7.59 31.42 -10.37
N GLY A 6 8.91 31.24 -10.45
CA GLY A 6 9.69 31.26 -11.69
C GLY A 6 10.33 32.62 -12.02
N ASP A 7 9.98 33.68 -11.29
CA ASP A 7 10.53 35.05 -11.40
C ASP A 7 11.06 35.52 -10.02
N GLU A 8 11.65 34.61 -9.25
CA GLU A 8 12.14 34.92 -7.91
C GLU A 8 13.35 35.87 -7.94
N THR A 9 13.33 36.91 -7.10
CA THR A 9 14.43 37.90 -7.01
C THR A 9 15.33 37.71 -5.80
N ILE A 10 14.91 36.90 -4.83
CA ILE A 10 15.63 36.66 -3.56
C ILE A 10 16.48 35.38 -3.63
N THR A 11 15.99 34.35 -4.32
CA THR A 11 16.69 33.07 -4.48
C THR A 11 17.54 33.07 -5.75
N SER A 12 18.62 32.28 -5.75
CA SER A 12 19.53 32.17 -6.89
C SER A 12 18.93 31.33 -8.02
N SER A 13 18.01 30.43 -7.66
CA SER A 13 17.30 29.55 -8.59
C SER A 13 15.83 29.39 -8.21
N SER A 14 15.01 28.86 -9.12
CA SER A 14 13.61 28.55 -8.85
C SER A 14 13.47 27.17 -8.21
N HIS A 15 12.71 27.09 -7.12
CA HIS A 15 12.55 25.87 -6.32
C HIS A 15 11.11 25.37 -6.33
N VAL A 16 10.88 24.15 -6.82
CA VAL A 16 9.55 23.51 -6.88
C VAL A 16 8.99 23.27 -5.47
N GLU A 17 9.88 23.08 -4.51
CA GLU A 17 9.62 22.87 -3.09
C GLU A 17 8.86 24.04 -2.47
N LYS A 18 8.96 25.26 -3.01
CA LYS A 18 8.18 26.43 -2.58
C LYS A 18 6.67 26.16 -2.60
N LEU A 19 6.18 25.36 -3.54
CA LEU A 19 4.77 24.93 -3.59
C LEU A 19 4.38 24.07 -2.37
N ALA A 20 5.31 23.24 -1.90
CA ALA A 20 5.10 22.37 -0.74
C ALA A 20 5.26 23.10 0.59
N LEU A 21 6.00 24.22 0.62
CA LEU A 21 6.17 25.03 1.83
C LEU A 21 4.90 25.79 2.21
N ILE A 22 4.07 26.19 1.24
CA ILE A 22 2.93 27.10 1.46
C ILE A 22 1.72 26.38 2.07
N ARG A 23 1.36 25.18 1.60
CA ARG A 23 0.17 24.46 2.09
C ARG A 23 0.51 23.46 3.19
N GLN A 24 -0.25 23.49 4.29
CA GLN A 24 -0.26 22.39 5.25
C GLN A 24 -0.78 21.10 4.59
N GLY A 25 -0.15 19.98 4.92
CA GLY A 25 -0.50 18.66 4.39
C GLY A 25 0.14 18.31 3.03
N VAL A 26 0.92 19.21 2.42
CA VAL A 26 1.77 18.86 1.28
C VAL A 26 3.08 18.30 1.83
N GLY A 27 3.13 16.96 1.89
CA GLY A 27 4.27 16.22 2.44
C GLY A 27 5.11 15.54 1.36
N ARG A 28 6.01 14.67 1.80
CA ARG A 28 6.88 13.84 0.95
C ARG A 28 6.12 13.14 -0.17
N ASP A 29 4.96 12.57 0.14
CA ASP A 29 4.18 11.79 -0.82
C ASP A 29 3.67 12.67 -1.98
N THR A 30 3.20 13.89 -1.70
CA THR A 30 2.72 14.80 -2.73
C THR A 30 3.86 15.28 -3.64
N ILE A 31 5.02 15.57 -3.07
CA ILE A 31 6.23 15.96 -3.83
C ILE A 31 6.69 14.79 -4.69
N SER A 32 6.71 13.58 -4.13
CA SER A 32 7.06 12.35 -4.84
C SER A 32 6.12 12.08 -6.01
N ASP A 33 4.81 12.19 -5.80
CA ASP A 33 3.79 12.01 -6.84
C ASP A 33 3.92 13.06 -7.94
N LEU A 34 4.09 14.34 -7.59
CA LEU A 34 4.29 15.42 -8.55
C LEU A 34 5.55 15.17 -9.38
N THR A 35 6.68 14.93 -8.72
CA THR A 35 7.97 14.71 -9.35
C THR A 35 7.90 13.50 -10.28
N THR A 36 7.38 12.37 -9.80
CA THR A 36 7.24 11.14 -10.59
C THR A 36 6.36 11.36 -11.82
N ASN A 37 5.28 12.15 -11.71
CA ASN A 37 4.46 12.49 -12.87
C ASN A 37 5.19 13.39 -13.87
N LEU A 38 5.98 14.36 -13.40
CA LEU A 38 6.78 15.24 -14.26
C LEU A 38 7.88 14.48 -15.00
N ILE A 39 8.58 13.58 -14.30
CA ILE A 39 9.70 12.81 -14.87
C ILE A 39 9.28 11.46 -15.44
N LYS A 40 7.98 11.12 -15.45
CA LYS A 40 7.46 9.83 -15.92
C LYS A 40 7.97 9.47 -17.32
N HIS A 41 8.01 10.44 -18.22
CA HIS A 41 8.54 10.26 -19.58
C HIS A 41 9.99 9.80 -19.57
N TYR A 42 10.81 10.44 -18.73
CA TYR A 42 12.23 10.15 -18.59
C TYR A 42 12.45 8.74 -18.04
N LEU A 43 11.75 8.36 -16.97
CA LEU A 43 11.85 7.02 -16.37
C LEU A 43 11.47 5.92 -17.37
N LEU A 44 10.39 6.13 -18.14
CA LEU A 44 9.95 5.18 -19.16
C LEU A 44 10.96 5.06 -20.31
N ARG A 45 11.57 6.16 -20.73
CA ARG A 45 12.63 6.15 -21.73
C ARG A 45 13.87 5.44 -21.24
N TYR A 46 14.38 5.81 -20.07
CA TYR A 46 15.53 5.17 -19.43
C TYR A 46 15.33 3.66 -19.33
N THR A 47 14.15 3.24 -18.85
CA THR A 47 13.81 1.83 -18.74
C THR A 47 13.74 1.14 -20.11
N SER A 48 13.18 1.80 -21.12
CA SER A 48 13.06 1.23 -22.47
C SER A 48 14.41 1.09 -23.15
N GLU A 49 15.29 2.09 -23.01
CA GLU A 49 16.66 2.07 -23.52
C GLU A 49 17.46 0.93 -22.86
N PHE A 50 17.39 0.79 -21.53
CA PHE A 50 18.00 -0.31 -20.80
C PHE A 50 17.45 -1.68 -21.23
N ALA A 51 16.12 -1.82 -21.31
CA ALA A 51 15.49 -3.08 -21.68
C ALA A 51 15.86 -3.50 -23.10
N THR A 52 15.93 -2.54 -24.02
CA THR A 52 16.32 -2.77 -25.42
C THR A 52 17.75 -3.32 -25.51
N ALA A 53 18.66 -2.80 -24.68
CA ALA A 53 20.07 -3.18 -24.66
C ALA A 53 20.37 -4.50 -23.92
N HIS A 54 19.63 -4.80 -22.84
CA HIS A 54 20.05 -5.84 -21.88
C HIS A 54 19.04 -6.96 -21.64
N ILE A 55 17.79 -6.83 -22.09
CA ILE A 55 16.73 -7.80 -21.82
C ILE A 55 16.29 -8.48 -23.11
N ALA A 56 16.11 -9.80 -23.08
CA ALA A 56 15.66 -10.58 -24.23
C ALA A 56 14.28 -10.13 -24.72
N LEU A 57 14.06 -10.16 -26.04
CA LEU A 57 12.81 -9.73 -26.68
C LEU A 57 11.56 -10.45 -26.10
N ALA A 58 11.69 -11.71 -25.70
CA ALA A 58 10.60 -12.50 -25.12
C ALA A 58 10.11 -11.97 -23.76
N SER A 59 10.94 -11.19 -23.06
CA SER A 59 10.64 -10.61 -21.74
C SER A 59 10.28 -9.12 -21.82
N ARG A 60 10.05 -8.59 -23.02
CA ARG A 60 9.66 -7.20 -23.26
C ARG A 60 8.34 -7.12 -24.01
N LYS A 61 7.66 -5.98 -23.86
CA LYS A 61 6.42 -5.69 -24.57
C LYS A 61 6.33 -4.22 -24.88
N THR A 62 5.86 -3.90 -26.08
CA THR A 62 5.47 -2.53 -26.40
C THR A 62 4.17 -2.17 -25.69
N VAL A 63 4.26 -1.24 -24.74
CA VAL A 63 3.12 -0.81 -23.92
C VAL A 63 2.79 0.66 -24.21
N SER A 64 1.50 0.95 -24.33
CA SER A 64 0.99 2.33 -24.45
C SER A 64 0.72 2.89 -23.06
N VAL A 65 1.58 3.79 -22.59
CA VAL A 65 1.46 4.34 -21.24
C VAL A 65 0.71 5.67 -21.29
N PRO A 66 -0.44 5.81 -20.61
CA PRO A 66 -1.22 7.03 -20.60
C PRO A 66 -0.53 8.13 -19.79
N ARG A 67 -0.77 9.38 -20.20
CA ARG A 67 -0.21 10.60 -19.57
C ARG A 67 1.30 10.48 -19.33
N ALA A 68 2.00 9.88 -20.29
CA ALA A 68 3.42 9.57 -20.13
C ALA A 68 4.32 10.75 -20.44
N LYS A 69 3.90 11.68 -21.32
CA LYS A 69 4.67 12.87 -21.69
C LYS A 69 3.79 14.11 -21.72
N PHE A 70 4.36 15.27 -21.39
CA PHE A 70 3.68 16.55 -21.56
C PHE A 70 3.93 17.11 -22.95
N ASN A 71 2.87 17.50 -23.67
CA ASN A 71 2.97 18.14 -24.97
C ASN A 71 2.89 19.66 -24.80
N TYR A 72 4.04 20.34 -24.89
CA TYR A 72 4.12 21.80 -24.74
C TYR A 72 3.34 22.60 -25.79
N LYS A 73 3.09 22.03 -26.99
CA LYS A 73 2.32 22.71 -28.04
C LYS A 73 0.83 22.74 -27.73
N THR A 74 0.29 21.61 -27.27
CA THR A 74 -1.14 21.48 -26.94
C THR A 74 -1.42 21.73 -25.46
N GLN A 75 -0.38 21.90 -24.65
CA GLN A 75 -0.44 22.04 -23.19
C GLN A 75 -1.20 20.89 -22.51
N THR A 76 -1.04 19.66 -23.01
CA THR A 76 -1.78 18.48 -22.52
C THR A 76 -0.85 17.29 -22.29
N TRP A 77 -1.26 16.42 -21.36
CA TRP A 77 -0.63 15.12 -21.15
C TRP A 77 -1.01 14.16 -22.28
N ALA A 78 -0.01 13.52 -22.88
CA ALA A 78 -0.17 12.62 -24.02
C ALA A 78 0.28 11.19 -23.68
N THR A 79 -0.38 10.22 -24.29
CA THR A 79 0.04 8.81 -24.30
C THR A 79 1.28 8.64 -25.17
N ALA A 80 2.18 7.75 -24.78
CA ALA A 80 3.33 7.35 -25.58
C ALA A 80 3.57 5.85 -25.48
N LYS A 81 4.25 5.28 -26.48
CA LYS A 81 4.59 3.86 -26.54
C LYS A 81 6.05 3.66 -26.18
N TYR A 82 6.35 2.59 -25.43
CA TYR A 82 7.68 2.22 -24.98
C TYR A 82 7.84 0.70 -25.07
N ASP A 83 9.04 0.21 -25.39
CA ASP A 83 9.36 -1.23 -25.24
C ASP A 83 9.92 -1.45 -23.84
N LEU A 84 9.12 -2.06 -22.96
CA LEU A 84 9.41 -2.16 -21.52
C LEU A 84 9.52 -3.61 -21.09
N PRO A 85 10.28 -3.90 -20.01
CA PRO A 85 10.23 -5.21 -19.38
C PRO A 85 8.78 -5.49 -18.94
N TYR A 86 8.32 -6.72 -19.17
CA TYR A 86 6.94 -7.10 -18.89
C TYR A 86 6.89 -8.41 -18.12
N THR A 87 6.28 -8.38 -16.94
CA THR A 87 6.16 -9.55 -16.06
C THR A 87 4.88 -9.43 -15.23
N ASN A 88 4.31 -10.56 -14.81
CA ASN A 88 3.13 -10.61 -13.94
C ASN A 88 1.94 -9.75 -14.43
N GLY A 89 1.77 -9.65 -15.75
CA GLY A 89 0.65 -8.93 -16.36
C GLY A 89 0.83 -7.42 -16.47
N ASP A 90 1.98 -6.85 -16.08
CA ASP A 90 2.25 -5.42 -16.18
C ASP A 90 3.69 -5.09 -16.61
N PHE A 91 3.94 -3.82 -16.93
CA PHE A 91 5.27 -3.33 -17.27
C PHE A 91 6.05 -2.89 -16.04
N VAL A 92 7.37 -3.00 -16.13
CA VAL A 92 8.29 -2.56 -15.07
C VAL A 92 8.89 -1.21 -15.44
N ILE A 93 9.03 -0.33 -14.45
CA ILE A 93 9.82 0.89 -14.55
C ILE A 93 11.07 0.71 -13.68
N LEU A 94 12.23 1.05 -14.23
CA LEU A 94 13.48 1.14 -13.48
C LEU A 94 13.62 2.55 -12.91
N THR A 95 13.88 2.64 -11.62
CA THR A 95 14.15 3.90 -10.93
C THR A 95 15.64 4.01 -10.66
N PRO A 96 16.33 5.02 -11.22
CA PRO A 96 17.71 5.33 -10.88
C PRO A 96 17.92 5.43 -9.36
N ALA A 97 19.00 4.82 -8.88
CA ALA A 97 19.26 4.70 -7.45
C ALA A 97 19.45 6.10 -6.81
N ASP A 98 20.19 6.96 -7.48
CA ASP A 98 20.46 8.35 -7.11
C ASP A 98 19.20 9.22 -6.91
N LEU A 99 18.05 8.84 -7.46
CA LEU A 99 16.76 9.51 -7.22
C LEU A 99 16.08 9.10 -5.90
N LEU A 100 16.51 8.02 -5.25
CA LEU A 100 15.87 7.53 -4.03
C LEU A 100 16.41 8.27 -2.79
N THR A 101 15.55 9.04 -2.14
CA THR A 101 15.84 9.72 -0.86
C THR A 101 14.99 9.12 0.26
N LYS A 102 15.62 8.73 1.38
CA LYS A 102 14.92 8.17 2.55
C LYS A 102 14.36 9.25 3.47
N ASP A 103 15.09 10.37 3.57
CA ASP A 103 14.84 11.45 4.52
C ASP A 103 13.92 12.53 3.92
N ASP A 104 13.44 13.43 4.77
CA ASP A 104 12.72 14.63 4.33
C ASP A 104 13.57 15.42 3.32
N THR A 105 12.89 16.05 2.36
CA THR A 105 13.56 16.90 1.37
C THR A 105 14.39 17.97 2.08
N TRP A 106 15.56 18.28 1.51
CA TRP A 106 16.50 19.28 2.03
C TRP A 106 15.82 20.63 2.34
N ILE A 107 14.82 20.98 1.53
CA ILE A 107 13.87 22.08 1.75
C ILE A 107 12.54 21.46 2.21
N ASN A 108 12.12 21.71 3.45
CA ASN A 108 10.84 21.21 3.97
C ASN A 108 10.22 22.15 5.02
N ARG A 109 8.91 22.03 5.22
CA ARG A 109 8.14 22.95 6.08
C ARG A 109 8.51 22.84 7.56
N THR A 110 8.78 21.62 8.06
CA THR A 110 9.12 21.40 9.47
C THR A 110 10.40 22.14 9.83
N ASP A 111 11.42 21.98 9.00
CA ASP A 111 12.69 22.66 9.12
C ASP A 111 12.52 24.18 8.95
N MET A 112 11.74 24.65 7.97
CA MET A 112 11.42 26.10 7.82
C MET A 112 10.82 26.73 9.08
N VAL A 113 9.89 26.04 9.76
CA VAL A 113 9.28 26.54 11.01
C VAL A 113 10.27 26.52 12.18
N ASN A 114 11.17 25.54 12.21
CA ASN A 114 12.22 25.45 13.24
C ASN A 114 13.30 26.53 13.03
N SER A 115 13.68 26.80 11.79
CA SER A 115 14.65 27.82 11.39
C SER A 115 14.06 29.23 11.33
N PHE A 116 12.77 29.41 11.67
CA PHE A 116 12.08 30.69 11.57
C PHE A 116 12.83 31.84 12.25
N ASP A 117 13.48 31.59 13.39
CA ASP A 117 14.18 32.64 14.14
C ASP A 117 15.39 33.22 13.38
N LEU A 118 15.93 32.50 12.40
CA LEU A 118 17.05 32.94 11.55
C LEU A 118 16.58 33.74 10.33
N LEU A 119 15.32 33.56 9.89
CA LEU A 119 14.81 34.16 8.65
C LEU A 119 14.76 35.70 8.67
N PRO A 120 14.37 36.36 9.78
CA PRO A 120 14.38 37.82 9.87
C PRO A 120 15.78 38.43 9.74
N GLU A 121 16.86 37.69 10.02
CA GLU A 121 18.23 38.18 9.84
C GLU A 121 18.71 38.02 8.39
N VAL A 122 18.15 37.08 7.63
CA VAL A 122 18.46 36.81 6.22
C VAL A 122 17.80 37.82 5.27
N THR A 123 16.71 38.47 5.71
CA THR A 123 16.07 39.53 4.90
C THR A 123 16.93 40.80 4.89
N ASP A 124 17.26 41.29 3.70
CA ASP A 124 17.90 42.60 3.48
C ASP A 124 16.91 43.78 3.66
N ASN A 125 15.62 43.48 3.88
CA ASN A 125 14.54 44.45 4.05
C ASN A 125 14.25 44.72 5.54
N ASP A 126 14.72 45.89 6.02
CA ASP A 126 14.52 46.35 7.40
C ASP A 126 13.04 46.53 7.78
N GLN A 127 12.20 46.94 6.83
CA GLN A 127 10.77 47.12 7.04
C GLN A 127 10.09 45.78 7.27
N LEU A 128 10.37 44.78 6.43
CA LEU A 128 9.86 43.42 6.59
C LEU A 128 10.27 42.83 7.95
N ARG A 129 11.53 43.03 8.36
CA ARG A 129 12.02 42.58 9.66
C ARG A 129 11.26 43.21 10.82
N ALA A 130 11.00 44.53 10.76
CA ALA A 130 10.21 45.24 11.76
C ALA A 130 8.77 44.73 11.83
N ASP A 131 8.13 44.52 10.67
CA ASP A 131 6.74 44.07 10.58
C ASP A 131 6.56 42.64 11.12
N VAL A 132 7.48 41.73 10.80
CA VAL A 132 7.49 40.36 11.34
C VAL A 132 7.69 40.39 12.86
N ASN A 133 8.64 41.17 13.36
CA ASN A 133 8.88 41.30 14.81
C ASN A 133 7.66 41.87 15.55
N ASN A 134 7.00 42.87 14.99
CA ASN A 134 5.77 43.43 15.54
C ASN A 134 4.63 42.40 15.56
N TYR A 135 4.47 41.62 14.49
CA TYR A 135 3.49 40.55 14.40
C TYR A 135 3.70 39.51 15.51
N LEU A 136 4.93 39.04 15.72
CA LEU A 136 5.26 38.08 16.78
C LEU A 136 5.00 38.64 18.17
N ARG A 137 5.45 39.88 18.45
CA ARG A 137 5.23 40.54 19.76
C ARG A 137 3.76 40.74 20.08
N SER A 138 2.91 40.93 19.07
CA SER A 138 1.47 41.10 19.24
C SER A 138 0.74 39.80 19.61
N ARG A 139 1.32 38.63 19.32
CA ARG A 139 0.66 37.32 19.48
C ARG A 139 1.35 36.36 20.44
N LEU A 140 2.61 36.61 20.79
CA LEU A 140 3.38 35.75 21.69
C LEU A 140 3.73 36.49 22.99
N VAL A 141 3.54 35.80 24.11
CA VAL A 141 3.95 36.24 25.44
C VAL A 141 5.06 35.34 25.97
N ARG A 142 5.79 35.79 26.99
CA ARG A 142 6.93 35.02 27.56
C ARG A 142 6.55 33.61 28.02
N ARG A 143 5.28 33.39 28.38
CA ARG A 143 4.71 32.10 28.83
C ARG A 143 4.08 31.26 27.71
N SER A 144 4.09 31.70 26.45
CA SER A 144 3.52 30.93 25.34
C SER A 144 4.25 29.60 25.19
N SER A 145 3.47 28.53 25.04
CA SER A 145 3.96 27.16 24.86
C SER A 145 4.65 26.98 23.51
N ASP A 146 5.47 25.93 23.38
CA ASP A 146 6.14 25.62 22.11
C ASP A 146 5.16 25.34 20.97
N LYS A 147 3.99 24.77 21.28
CA LYS A 147 2.92 24.55 20.31
C LYS A 147 2.34 25.87 19.79
N GLU A 148 2.07 26.82 20.69
CA GLU A 148 1.58 28.16 20.30
C GLU A 148 2.62 28.94 19.50
N ARG A 149 3.90 28.85 19.88
CA ARG A 149 5.00 29.48 19.14
C ARG A 149 5.09 28.94 17.71
N ARG A 150 5.02 27.62 17.53
CA ARG A 150 5.02 26.99 16.21
C ARG A 150 3.83 27.43 15.36
N GLU A 151 2.65 27.52 15.95
CA GLU A 151 1.44 27.96 15.25
C GLU A 151 1.55 29.43 14.79
N VAL A 152 2.00 30.33 15.67
CA VAL A 152 2.18 31.75 15.31
C VAL A 152 3.25 31.92 14.24
N ARG A 153 4.35 31.16 14.29
CA ARG A 153 5.39 31.15 13.23
C ARG A 153 4.83 30.66 11.90
N ALA A 154 4.06 29.57 11.93
CA ALA A 154 3.39 29.04 10.75
C ALA A 154 2.43 30.06 10.11
N GLN A 155 1.72 30.85 10.93
CA GLN A 155 0.86 31.94 10.46
C GLN A 155 1.66 33.13 9.94
N ALA A 156 2.77 33.48 10.57
CA ALA A 156 3.66 34.54 10.09
C ALA A 156 4.20 34.23 8.68
N LEU A 157 4.58 32.98 8.42
CA LEU A 157 5.02 32.52 7.09
C LEU A 157 3.93 32.64 6.02
N LEU A 158 2.65 32.57 6.40
CA LEU A 158 1.53 32.80 5.47
C LEU A 158 1.26 34.30 5.28
N GLN A 159 1.44 35.10 6.32
CA GLN A 159 1.22 36.55 6.26
C GLN A 159 2.34 37.29 5.51
N PHE A 160 3.57 36.75 5.56
CA PHE A 160 4.77 37.32 4.96
C PHE A 160 5.46 36.27 4.05
N PRO A 161 4.96 36.06 2.83
CA PRO A 161 5.47 35.05 1.91
C PRO A 161 6.96 35.22 1.55
N GLU A 162 7.50 36.43 1.65
CA GLU A 162 8.91 36.76 1.42
C GLU A 162 9.85 35.98 2.37
N LEU A 163 9.36 35.58 3.55
CA LEU A 163 10.12 34.75 4.48
C LEU A 163 10.36 33.33 3.93
N ILE A 164 9.50 32.84 3.04
CA ILE A 164 9.69 31.54 2.38
C ILE A 164 10.89 31.61 1.44
N ASP A 165 11.01 32.71 0.68
CA ASP A 165 12.16 32.93 -0.21
C ASP A 165 13.46 33.15 0.59
N CYS A 166 13.39 33.82 1.75
CA CYS A 166 14.52 33.94 2.67
C CYS A 166 14.98 32.57 3.23
N TYR A 167 14.03 31.67 3.52
CA TYR A 167 14.37 30.31 3.95
C TYR A 167 15.07 29.51 2.86
N ILE A 168 14.60 29.61 1.62
CA ILE A 168 15.22 28.94 0.48
C ILE A 168 16.64 29.49 0.25
N LYS A 169 16.82 30.82 0.30
CA LYS A 169 18.14 31.46 0.23
C LYS A 169 19.07 30.97 1.34
N LEU A 170 18.61 30.91 2.58
CA LEU A 170 19.37 30.35 3.70
C LEU A 170 19.82 28.90 3.43
N LYS A 171 18.98 28.10 2.77
CA LYS A 171 19.36 26.75 2.34
C LYS A 171 20.42 26.79 1.26
N GLU A 172 20.23 27.53 0.17
CA GLU A 172 21.23 27.69 -0.89
C GLU A 172 22.61 28.08 -0.31
N ASP A 173 22.64 29.06 0.61
CA ASP A 173 23.88 29.56 1.23
C ASP A 173 24.56 28.55 2.17
N THR A 174 23.81 27.59 2.74
CA THR A 174 24.31 26.60 3.72
C THR A 174 24.39 25.17 3.18
N GLY A 175 23.90 24.94 1.95
CA GLY A 175 23.71 23.62 1.35
C GLY A 175 24.99 22.84 1.12
N ASP A 176 26.03 23.50 0.64
CA ASP A 176 27.28 22.85 0.23
C ASP A 176 28.02 22.19 1.41
N GLN A 177 27.81 22.67 2.65
CA GLN A 177 28.48 22.14 3.83
C GLN A 177 27.78 20.91 4.43
N ALA A 178 26.46 20.77 4.26
CA ALA A 178 25.68 19.66 4.82
C ALA A 178 25.59 18.45 3.87
N VAL A 179 25.66 18.69 2.56
CA VAL A 179 25.44 17.67 1.53
C VAL A 179 26.63 16.70 1.39
N VAL A 180 27.87 17.13 1.68
CA VAL A 180 29.07 16.29 1.48
C VAL A 180 29.22 15.23 2.58
N ALA A 181 29.04 15.58 3.87
CA ALA A 181 29.25 14.63 4.97
C ALA A 181 28.13 13.58 5.13
N SER A 182 26.92 13.88 4.63
CA SER A 182 25.77 12.97 4.70
C SER A 182 25.75 11.97 3.53
N ARG A 183 26.18 12.38 2.34
CA ARG A 183 26.19 11.52 1.13
C ARG A 183 27.10 10.31 1.29
N ASP A 184 28.34 10.51 1.72
CA ASP A 184 29.32 9.41 1.83
C ASP A 184 28.87 8.31 2.82
N LYS A 185 28.27 8.71 3.95
CA LYS A 185 27.80 7.76 4.98
C LYS A 185 26.51 7.02 4.57
N VAL A 186 25.65 7.69 3.80
CA VAL A 186 24.42 7.09 3.26
C VAL A 186 24.74 6.14 2.10
N ASP A 187 25.72 6.48 1.26
CA ASP A 187 26.15 5.65 0.13
C ASP A 187 26.80 4.35 0.59
N ASP A 188 27.69 4.39 1.61
CA ASP A 188 28.28 3.18 2.19
C ASP A 188 27.22 2.25 2.80
N THR A 189 26.26 2.81 3.54
CA THR A 189 25.16 2.05 4.13
C THR A 189 24.28 1.41 3.06
N ARG A 190 24.04 2.15 1.96
CA ARG A 190 23.23 1.69 0.84
C ARG A 190 23.91 0.59 0.03
N LEU A 191 25.22 0.70 -0.20
CA LEU A 191 26.01 -0.34 -0.85
C LEU A 191 25.99 -1.63 -0.03
N LEU A 192 26.19 -1.53 1.28
CA LEU A 192 26.14 -2.68 2.19
C LEU A 192 24.75 -3.34 2.20
N LEU A 193 23.67 -2.54 2.22
CA LEU A 193 22.29 -3.05 2.14
C LEU A 193 22.02 -3.73 0.80
N ARG A 194 22.44 -3.13 -0.32
CA ARG A 194 22.34 -3.74 -1.65
C ARG A 194 23.00 -5.10 -1.68
N ASP A 195 24.24 -5.19 -1.19
CA ASP A 195 25.02 -6.42 -1.21
C ASP A 195 24.43 -7.50 -0.29
N GLN A 196 23.83 -7.10 0.84
CA GLN A 196 23.10 -8.01 1.73
C GLN A 196 21.81 -8.52 1.09
N VAL A 197 21.02 -7.63 0.47
CA VAL A 197 19.77 -8.02 -0.21
C VAL A 197 20.05 -8.92 -1.40
N GLN A 198 21.08 -8.64 -2.20
CA GLN A 198 21.47 -9.50 -3.32
C GLN A 198 21.89 -10.90 -2.85
N ARG A 199 22.69 -10.98 -1.79
CA ARG A 199 23.07 -12.27 -1.20
C ARG A 199 21.87 -13.01 -0.64
N ALA A 200 20.97 -12.34 0.07
CA ALA A 200 19.76 -12.94 0.60
C ALA A 200 18.85 -13.46 -0.52
N ALA A 201 18.65 -12.69 -1.59
CA ALA A 201 17.86 -13.10 -2.75
C ALA A 201 18.45 -14.33 -3.45
N HIS A 202 19.78 -14.36 -3.63
CA HIS A 202 20.48 -15.52 -4.19
C HIS A 202 20.31 -16.75 -3.30
N ASP A 203 20.58 -16.62 -2.00
CA ASP A 203 20.45 -17.71 -1.03
C ASP A 203 19.00 -18.24 -0.97
N LEU A 204 18.01 -17.34 -1.00
CA LEU A 204 16.59 -17.72 -1.03
C LEU A 204 16.25 -18.47 -2.32
N ALA A 205 16.77 -18.03 -3.48
CA ALA A 205 16.54 -18.71 -4.75
C ALA A 205 17.20 -20.08 -4.83
N GLU A 206 18.39 -20.26 -4.24
CA GLU A 206 19.08 -21.56 -4.23
C GLU A 206 18.50 -22.54 -3.21
N LYS A 207 18.09 -22.05 -2.03
CA LYS A 207 17.75 -22.91 -0.88
C LYS A 207 16.25 -23.15 -0.75
N THR A 208 15.42 -22.39 -1.45
CA THR A 208 13.96 -22.47 -1.34
C THR A 208 13.31 -22.34 -2.72
N ASP A 209 12.09 -22.86 -2.88
CA ASP A 209 11.28 -22.61 -4.07
C ASP A 209 10.49 -21.29 -3.97
N LEU A 210 10.87 -20.36 -3.08
CA LEU A 210 10.11 -19.13 -2.81
C LEU A 210 9.83 -18.29 -4.06
N PHE A 211 10.81 -18.17 -4.96
CA PHE A 211 10.64 -17.39 -6.20
C PHE A 211 10.02 -18.19 -7.35
N GLU A 212 10.04 -19.53 -7.25
CA GLU A 212 9.42 -20.42 -8.23
C GLU A 212 7.93 -20.69 -7.90
N LYS A 213 7.60 -20.74 -6.61
CA LYS A 213 6.25 -20.86 -6.03
C LYS A 213 6.07 -19.79 -4.96
N PRO A 214 5.81 -18.54 -5.36
CA PRO A 214 5.53 -17.49 -4.40
C PRO A 214 4.30 -17.88 -3.58
N TRP A 215 4.40 -17.74 -2.26
CA TRP A 215 3.25 -17.90 -1.38
C TRP A 215 2.21 -16.85 -1.76
N THR A 216 1.08 -17.29 -2.30
CA THR A 216 0.02 -16.41 -2.81
C THR A 216 -1.02 -16.11 -1.74
N SER A 217 -1.85 -15.10 -1.99
CA SER A 217 -3.06 -14.84 -1.20
C SER A 217 -4.02 -16.03 -1.17
N TYR A 218 -3.99 -16.89 -2.20
CA TYR A 218 -4.75 -18.14 -2.23
C TYR A 218 -4.16 -19.18 -1.30
N ASP A 219 -2.83 -19.30 -1.24
CA ASP A 219 -2.14 -20.21 -0.32
C ASP A 219 -2.36 -19.78 1.14
N GLU A 220 -2.28 -18.47 1.40
CA GLU A 220 -2.62 -17.86 2.70
C GLU A 220 -4.06 -18.19 3.12
N ALA A 221 -5.02 -18.02 2.20
CA ALA A 221 -6.43 -18.34 2.43
C ALA A 221 -6.61 -19.83 2.76
N LEU A 222 -6.02 -20.72 1.98
CA LEU A 222 -6.11 -22.16 2.19
C LEU A 222 -5.46 -22.57 3.52
N GLN A 223 -4.29 -22.03 3.87
CA GLN A 223 -3.63 -22.34 5.14
C GLN A 223 -4.48 -21.90 6.34
N ALA A 224 -5.08 -20.71 6.29
CA ALA A 224 -5.97 -20.24 7.34
C ALA A 224 -7.22 -21.13 7.47
N ILE A 225 -7.82 -21.53 6.34
CA ILE A 225 -8.99 -22.41 6.29
C ILE A 225 -8.66 -23.81 6.81
N ASP A 226 -7.51 -24.38 6.43
CA ASP A 226 -7.06 -25.70 6.90
C ASP A 226 -6.76 -25.68 8.40
N THR A 227 -6.13 -24.61 8.89
CA THR A 227 -5.91 -24.40 10.34
C THR A 227 -7.24 -24.34 11.07
N PHE A 228 -8.19 -23.57 10.55
CA PHE A 228 -9.54 -23.45 11.13
C PHE A 228 -10.29 -24.78 11.13
N LYS A 229 -10.28 -25.49 10.00
CA LYS A 229 -10.88 -26.82 9.83
C LYS A 229 -10.29 -27.80 10.83
N HIS A 230 -8.97 -27.86 10.94
CA HIS A 230 -8.29 -28.76 11.87
C HIS A 230 -8.65 -28.45 13.32
N TYR A 231 -8.66 -27.17 13.70
CA TYR A 231 -9.07 -26.75 15.05
C TYR A 231 -10.51 -27.16 15.38
N VAL A 232 -11.44 -26.89 14.46
CA VAL A 232 -12.86 -27.24 14.63
C VAL A 232 -13.07 -28.75 14.71
N GLU A 233 -12.48 -29.52 13.79
CA GLU A 233 -12.75 -30.95 13.65
C GLU A 233 -11.98 -31.81 14.64
N ASN A 234 -10.77 -31.41 15.03
CA ASN A 234 -9.84 -32.27 15.76
C ASN A 234 -9.36 -31.69 17.10
N GLN A 235 -9.60 -30.41 17.41
CA GLN A 235 -9.11 -29.77 18.64
C GLN A 235 -10.24 -29.17 19.48
N ASP A 236 -11.41 -29.82 19.47
CA ASP A 236 -12.61 -29.40 20.19
C ASP A 236 -13.14 -28.00 19.83
N GLY A 237 -12.61 -27.36 18.77
CA GLY A 237 -13.06 -26.05 18.30
C GLY A 237 -14.53 -26.01 17.89
N TRP A 238 -15.10 -27.15 17.50
CA TRP A 238 -16.53 -27.30 17.25
C TRP A 238 -17.38 -26.83 18.44
N ARG A 239 -16.91 -26.93 19.70
CA ARG A 239 -17.66 -26.50 20.90
C ARG A 239 -17.92 -24.99 20.95
N VAL A 240 -17.05 -24.19 20.32
CA VAL A 240 -17.15 -22.72 20.28
C VAL A 240 -18.33 -22.30 19.40
N ILE A 241 -18.51 -22.99 18.27
CA ILE A 241 -19.51 -22.66 17.25
C ILE A 241 -20.76 -23.53 17.32
N ASN A 242 -20.66 -24.71 17.93
CA ASN A 242 -21.74 -25.65 18.22
C ASN A 242 -21.92 -25.72 19.75
N ARG A 243 -22.61 -24.70 20.28
CA ARG A 243 -22.67 -24.35 21.71
C ARG A 243 -23.40 -25.36 22.60
N GLY A 244 -24.06 -26.35 22.02
CA GLY A 244 -24.80 -27.39 22.75
C GLY A 244 -25.96 -26.88 23.63
N SER A 245 -26.63 -27.81 24.32
CA SER A 245 -27.53 -27.53 25.46
C SER A 245 -28.65 -26.50 25.21
N GLY A 246 -29.31 -26.56 24.05
CA GLY A 246 -30.42 -25.67 23.71
C GLY A 246 -30.01 -24.24 23.34
N LYS A 247 -28.70 -23.93 23.32
CA LYS A 247 -28.18 -22.69 22.72
C LYS A 247 -28.09 -22.86 21.20
N GLY A 248 -28.44 -21.81 20.45
CA GLY A 248 -28.36 -21.83 19.00
C GLY A 248 -26.94 -22.05 18.49
N PHE A 249 -26.81 -22.72 17.35
CA PHE A 249 -25.56 -22.76 16.59
C PHE A 249 -25.11 -21.35 16.24
N ALA A 250 -23.79 -21.14 16.16
CA ALA A 250 -23.24 -19.89 15.68
C ALA A 250 -23.83 -19.56 14.29
N ASN A 251 -24.18 -18.30 14.09
CA ASN A 251 -24.54 -17.80 12.78
C ASN A 251 -23.28 -17.53 11.93
N GLU A 252 -23.48 -17.21 10.66
CA GLU A 252 -22.38 -16.99 9.71
C GLU A 252 -21.42 -15.88 10.17
N SER A 253 -21.96 -14.75 10.67
CA SER A 253 -21.18 -13.61 11.17
C SER A 253 -20.34 -13.97 12.40
N GLU A 254 -20.88 -14.79 13.31
CA GLU A 254 -20.14 -15.30 14.47
C GLU A 254 -18.97 -16.22 14.05
N VAL A 255 -19.19 -17.10 13.06
CA VAL A 255 -18.12 -17.94 12.51
C VAL A 255 -17.05 -17.11 11.82
N GLN A 256 -17.46 -16.16 10.98
CA GLN A 256 -16.56 -15.22 10.30
C GLN A 256 -15.72 -14.44 11.33
N GLY A 257 -16.35 -13.94 12.40
CA GLY A 257 -15.65 -13.24 13.48
C GLY A 257 -14.56 -14.10 14.13
N PHE A 258 -14.86 -15.37 14.39
CA PHE A 258 -13.89 -16.29 14.97
C PHE A 258 -12.77 -16.66 13.98
N PHE A 259 -13.10 -16.91 12.72
CA PHE A 259 -12.12 -17.18 11.66
C PHE A 259 -11.19 -15.97 11.42
N GLY A 260 -11.73 -14.75 11.44
CA GLY A 260 -10.97 -13.53 11.22
C GLY A 260 -9.85 -13.28 12.22
N LEU A 261 -9.88 -13.94 13.39
CA LEU A 261 -8.76 -13.92 14.35
C LEU A 261 -7.51 -14.61 13.80
N LEU A 262 -7.66 -15.65 12.98
CA LEU A 262 -6.54 -16.35 12.34
C LEU A 262 -5.82 -15.50 11.30
N LEU A 263 -6.50 -14.48 10.77
CA LEU A 263 -5.97 -13.61 9.72
C LEU A 263 -5.35 -12.32 10.27
N GLN A 264 -5.35 -12.09 11.59
CA GLN A 264 -4.82 -10.84 12.18
C GLN A 264 -3.32 -10.67 12.01
N ASP A 265 -2.57 -11.77 11.95
CA ASP A 265 -1.11 -11.75 11.78
C ASP A 265 -0.69 -12.04 10.32
N SER A 266 -1.65 -11.99 9.38
CA SER A 266 -1.36 -12.21 7.98
C SER A 266 -0.45 -11.11 7.44
N ARG A 267 0.52 -11.49 6.60
CA ARG A 267 1.39 -10.54 5.88
C ARG A 267 0.71 -9.90 4.67
N PHE A 268 -0.48 -10.38 4.32
CA PHE A 268 -1.30 -9.87 3.24
C PHE A 268 -2.26 -8.80 3.76
N ASP A 269 -2.72 -7.93 2.86
CA ASP A 269 -3.82 -7.03 3.16
C ASP A 269 -5.13 -7.83 3.27
N VAL A 270 -5.71 -7.87 4.47
CA VAL A 270 -6.94 -8.61 4.78
C VAL A 270 -8.07 -7.63 5.04
N ASN A 271 -9.08 -7.66 4.18
CA ASN A 271 -10.27 -6.83 4.33
C ASN A 271 -11.52 -7.69 4.54
N ARG A 272 -12.38 -7.27 5.48
CA ARG A 272 -13.68 -7.88 5.75
C ARG A 272 -14.79 -7.13 5.03
N GLU A 273 -15.81 -7.86 4.56
CA GLU A 273 -17.02 -7.29 3.95
C GLU A 273 -16.74 -6.35 2.75
N VAL A 274 -15.74 -6.66 1.93
CA VAL A 274 -15.36 -5.82 0.79
C VAL A 274 -16.47 -5.81 -0.26
N ASN A 275 -17.02 -4.64 -0.54
CA ASN A 275 -18.09 -4.45 -1.52
C ASN A 275 -17.58 -3.72 -2.77
N ASN A 276 -17.38 -4.48 -3.86
CA ASN A 276 -17.02 -3.94 -5.18
C ASN A 276 -18.25 -3.76 -6.10
N GLY A 277 -19.43 -3.47 -5.53
CA GLY A 277 -20.65 -3.13 -6.25
C GLY A 277 -21.57 -4.33 -6.59
N ARG A 278 -21.24 -5.55 -6.17
CA ARG A 278 -22.06 -6.77 -6.37
C ARG A 278 -22.36 -7.55 -5.09
N GLY A 279 -22.28 -6.87 -3.94
CA GLY A 279 -22.42 -7.45 -2.61
C GLY A 279 -21.07 -7.64 -1.91
N PRO A 280 -21.06 -7.63 -0.58
CA PRO A 280 -19.84 -7.88 0.19
C PRO A 280 -19.40 -9.34 0.07
N VAL A 281 -18.10 -9.55 -0.08
CA VAL A 281 -17.44 -10.85 0.18
C VAL A 281 -17.00 -10.85 1.64
N ASP A 282 -17.08 -12.00 2.31
CA ASP A 282 -16.73 -12.10 3.73
C ASP A 282 -15.28 -11.70 4.01
N PHE A 283 -14.33 -12.25 3.26
CA PHE A 283 -12.92 -11.86 3.31
C PHE A 283 -12.30 -11.72 1.92
N LYS A 284 -11.46 -10.70 1.76
CA LYS A 284 -10.51 -10.55 0.66
C LYS A 284 -9.10 -10.47 1.24
N ILE A 285 -8.25 -11.38 0.80
CA ILE A 285 -6.81 -11.39 1.09
C ILE A 285 -6.09 -10.92 -0.17
N SER A 286 -5.15 -9.99 -0.07
CA SER A 286 -4.46 -9.49 -1.26
C SER A 286 -3.03 -8.99 -1.02
N VAL A 287 -2.21 -9.07 -2.06
CA VAL A 287 -0.91 -8.41 -2.15
C VAL A 287 -0.70 -7.91 -3.59
N ALA A 288 -0.50 -6.60 -3.75
CA ALA A 288 -0.40 -5.97 -5.07
C ALA A 288 -1.57 -6.37 -6.02
N LEU A 289 -1.28 -7.09 -7.11
CA LEU A 289 -2.27 -7.56 -8.08
C LEU A 289 -2.87 -8.93 -7.72
N ASP A 290 -2.25 -9.67 -6.79
CA ASP A 290 -2.73 -10.97 -6.34
C ASP A 290 -3.82 -10.80 -5.29
N SER A 291 -4.91 -11.56 -5.43
CA SER A 291 -6.00 -11.53 -4.47
C SER A 291 -6.79 -12.82 -4.44
N ALA A 292 -7.22 -13.23 -3.25
CA ALA A 292 -8.06 -14.38 -2.99
C ALA A 292 -9.28 -13.98 -2.16
N LEU A 293 -10.37 -14.69 -2.40
CA LEU A 293 -11.66 -14.44 -1.75
C LEU A 293 -12.07 -15.65 -0.91
N ILE A 294 -12.60 -15.41 0.28
CA ILE A 294 -13.18 -16.45 1.14
C ILE A 294 -14.63 -16.08 1.39
N GLU A 295 -15.53 -17.03 1.11
CA GLU A 295 -16.97 -16.90 1.36
C GLU A 295 -17.43 -18.04 2.26
N PHE A 296 -18.09 -17.72 3.37
CA PHE A 296 -18.68 -18.67 4.28
C PHE A 296 -20.15 -18.90 3.97
N LYS A 297 -20.62 -20.13 4.11
CA LYS A 297 -22.05 -20.45 4.22
C LYS A 297 -22.30 -21.56 5.22
N LEU A 298 -23.46 -21.50 5.86
CA LEU A 298 -23.95 -22.60 6.68
C LEU A 298 -24.61 -23.68 5.80
N ALA A 299 -24.35 -24.95 6.07
CA ALA A 299 -24.91 -26.08 5.34
C ALA A 299 -26.45 -26.15 5.38
N LYS A 300 -27.06 -25.59 6.43
CA LYS A 300 -28.51 -25.46 6.56
C LYS A 300 -29.15 -24.50 5.56
N SER A 301 -28.38 -23.63 4.92
CA SER A 301 -28.91 -22.67 3.93
C SER A 301 -29.68 -23.39 2.82
N SER A 302 -30.88 -22.88 2.53
CA SER A 302 -31.72 -23.36 1.42
C SER A 302 -31.17 -22.96 0.05
N SER A 303 -30.27 -21.98 0.02
CA SER A 303 -29.64 -21.45 -1.20
C SER A 303 -28.21 -21.97 -1.43
N LEU A 304 -27.73 -22.91 -0.59
CA LEU A 304 -26.36 -23.41 -0.59
C LEU A 304 -25.87 -23.80 -2.00
N GLU A 305 -26.60 -24.66 -2.70
CA GLU A 305 -26.20 -25.15 -4.03
C GLU A 305 -26.15 -24.04 -5.07
N ARG A 306 -27.18 -23.19 -5.11
CA ARG A 306 -27.24 -22.05 -6.02
C ARG A 306 -26.09 -21.06 -5.75
N ASN A 307 -25.72 -20.90 -4.48
CA ASN A 307 -24.63 -20.03 -4.07
C ASN A 307 -23.27 -20.61 -4.47
N MET A 308 -23.06 -21.92 -4.27
CA MET A 308 -21.86 -22.63 -4.73
C MET A 308 -21.69 -22.55 -6.25
N GLU A 309 -22.78 -22.66 -7.01
CA GLU A 309 -22.77 -22.53 -8.47
C GLU A 309 -22.51 -21.08 -8.94
N ARG A 310 -23.19 -20.08 -8.36
CA ARG A 310 -23.18 -18.70 -8.88
C ARG A 310 -22.13 -17.78 -8.27
N GLN A 311 -21.83 -17.91 -6.97
CA GLN A 311 -20.98 -16.93 -6.29
C GLN A 311 -19.50 -17.09 -6.66
N LEU A 312 -19.04 -18.30 -6.98
CA LEU A 312 -17.67 -18.53 -7.47
C LEU A 312 -17.42 -17.77 -8.79
N GLU A 313 -18.27 -17.93 -9.81
CA GLU A 313 -18.06 -17.28 -11.12
C GLU A 313 -18.25 -15.76 -11.10
N VAL A 314 -19.21 -15.26 -10.31
CA VAL A 314 -19.55 -13.83 -10.28
C VAL A 314 -18.47 -13.01 -9.58
N TYR A 315 -17.94 -13.51 -8.45
CA TYR A 315 -16.90 -12.80 -7.72
C TYR A 315 -15.53 -12.89 -8.39
N GLU A 316 -15.20 -14.03 -9.00
CA GLU A 316 -13.99 -14.17 -9.80
C GLU A 316 -13.95 -13.15 -10.96
N ARG A 317 -15.08 -13.00 -11.67
CA ARG A 317 -15.20 -12.04 -12.77
C ARG A 317 -15.17 -10.58 -12.30
N ALA A 318 -15.77 -10.28 -11.14
CA ALA A 318 -15.81 -8.92 -10.60
C ALA A 318 -14.45 -8.46 -10.04
N ASN A 319 -13.71 -9.36 -9.40
CA ASN A 319 -12.42 -9.05 -8.75
C ASN A 319 -11.21 -9.36 -9.64
N LYS A 320 -11.42 -9.82 -10.89
CA LYS A 320 -10.37 -10.25 -11.83
C LYS A 320 -9.40 -11.29 -11.24
N THR A 321 -9.87 -12.12 -10.31
CA THR A 321 -9.09 -13.21 -9.71
C THR A 321 -9.80 -14.54 -9.96
N LYS A 322 -9.04 -15.61 -10.14
CA LYS A 322 -9.57 -16.98 -10.20
C LYS A 322 -9.42 -17.71 -8.86
N ALA A 323 -8.90 -17.02 -7.83
CA ALA A 323 -8.63 -17.58 -6.51
C ALA A 323 -9.79 -17.27 -5.57
N SER A 324 -10.65 -18.25 -5.35
CA SER A 324 -11.72 -18.15 -4.36
C SER A 324 -11.93 -19.48 -3.65
N VAL A 325 -12.28 -19.41 -2.37
CA VAL A 325 -12.59 -20.57 -1.54
C VAL A 325 -13.95 -20.39 -0.89
N PHE A 326 -14.81 -21.38 -1.08
CA PHE A 326 -16.15 -21.45 -0.50
C PHE A 326 -16.14 -22.40 0.71
N VAL A 327 -16.36 -21.86 1.90
CA VAL A 327 -16.29 -22.60 3.16
C VAL A 327 -17.70 -22.92 3.64
N VAL A 328 -18.01 -24.22 3.76
CA VAL A 328 -19.31 -24.70 4.22
C VAL A 328 -19.19 -25.24 5.64
N ILE A 329 -19.88 -24.60 6.58
CA ILE A 329 -19.94 -25.07 7.98
C ILE A 329 -21.15 -25.99 8.15
N ALA A 330 -20.90 -27.22 8.59
CA ALA A 330 -21.94 -28.20 8.88
C ALA A 330 -21.95 -28.54 10.38
N TYR A 331 -23.09 -28.38 11.04
CA TYR A 331 -23.27 -28.63 12.48
C TYR A 331 -23.74 -30.04 12.82
N SER A 332 -24.05 -30.86 11.80
CA SER A 332 -24.46 -32.26 11.96
C SER A 332 -23.94 -33.14 10.84
N THR A 333 -23.88 -34.45 11.09
CA THR A 333 -23.51 -35.45 10.08
C THR A 333 -24.45 -35.45 8.86
N ALA A 334 -25.74 -35.14 9.08
CA ALA A 334 -26.72 -34.97 8.01
C ALA A 334 -26.41 -33.75 7.13
N GLU A 335 -25.97 -32.64 7.73
CA GLU A 335 -25.55 -31.44 7.04
C GLU A 335 -24.24 -31.65 6.25
N VAL A 336 -23.26 -32.37 6.82
CA VAL A 336 -22.04 -32.79 6.11
C VAL A 336 -22.43 -33.58 4.87
N SER A 337 -23.28 -34.60 5.03
CA SER A 337 -23.74 -35.43 3.93
C SER A 337 -24.49 -34.63 2.85
N LYS A 338 -25.28 -33.63 3.24
CA LYS A 338 -25.97 -32.72 2.31
C LYS A 338 -24.96 -31.90 1.51
N ALA A 339 -23.99 -31.27 2.17
CA ALA A 339 -22.96 -30.47 1.50
C ALA A 339 -22.11 -31.32 0.54
N THR A 340 -21.66 -32.50 0.97
CA THR A 340 -20.88 -33.41 0.11
C THR A 340 -21.67 -33.87 -1.12
N ARG A 341 -22.97 -34.14 -0.99
CA ARG A 341 -23.82 -34.47 -2.15
C ARG A 341 -23.99 -33.28 -3.11
N ALA A 342 -24.11 -32.07 -2.59
CA ALA A 342 -24.18 -30.86 -3.40
C ALA A 342 -22.89 -30.66 -4.22
N ILE A 343 -21.72 -30.80 -3.59
CA ILE A 343 -20.41 -30.70 -4.24
C ILE A 343 -20.30 -31.69 -5.40
N LYS A 344 -20.63 -32.96 -5.15
CA LYS A 344 -20.57 -34.02 -6.18
C LYS A 344 -21.53 -33.77 -7.35
N ARG A 345 -22.76 -33.31 -7.08
CA ARG A 345 -23.73 -33.02 -8.15
C ARG A 345 -23.27 -31.85 -9.03
N LEU A 346 -22.59 -30.87 -8.46
CA LEU A 346 -22.06 -29.72 -9.18
C LEU A 346 -20.69 -30.00 -9.84
N GLY A 347 -20.09 -31.18 -9.64
CA GLY A 347 -18.78 -31.54 -10.18
C GLY A 347 -17.62 -30.73 -9.61
N LEU A 348 -17.82 -30.07 -8.46
CA LEU A 348 -16.82 -29.17 -7.85
C LEU A 348 -15.65 -29.95 -7.23
N ASP A 349 -15.78 -31.27 -7.07
CA ASP A 349 -14.73 -32.18 -6.63
C ASP A 349 -13.70 -32.52 -7.72
N GLN A 350 -14.01 -32.25 -9.00
CA GLN A 350 -13.15 -32.63 -10.13
C GLN A 350 -12.26 -31.50 -10.64
N ALA A 351 -12.68 -30.24 -10.52
CA ALA A 351 -11.96 -29.10 -11.09
C ALA A 351 -10.79 -28.63 -10.20
N ASP A 352 -11.06 -28.41 -8.91
CA ASP A 352 -10.08 -28.19 -7.85
C ASP A 352 -10.77 -28.39 -6.49
N PRO A 353 -10.54 -29.51 -5.80
CA PRO A 353 -11.29 -29.86 -4.60
C PRO A 353 -11.06 -28.88 -3.44
N ARG A 354 -10.02 -28.02 -3.52
CA ARG A 354 -9.70 -27.02 -2.50
C ARG A 354 -10.57 -25.76 -2.61
N ARG A 355 -11.31 -25.58 -3.71
CA ARG A 355 -12.25 -24.45 -3.89
C ARG A 355 -13.47 -24.53 -3.01
N VAL A 356 -13.85 -25.72 -2.55
CA VAL A 356 -14.97 -25.88 -1.62
C VAL A 356 -14.53 -26.73 -0.44
N VAL A 357 -14.47 -26.11 0.74
CA VAL A 357 -14.05 -26.77 1.97
C VAL A 357 -15.27 -26.96 2.88
N VAL A 358 -15.60 -28.21 3.17
CA VAL A 358 -16.61 -28.53 4.20
C VAL A 358 -15.91 -28.69 5.54
N ILE A 359 -16.40 -27.97 6.55
CA ILE A 359 -15.93 -28.06 7.93
C ILE A 359 -17.03 -28.70 8.78
N ASP A 360 -16.72 -29.86 9.34
CA ASP A 360 -17.62 -30.66 10.17
C ASP A 360 -17.54 -30.25 11.65
N ALA A 361 -18.42 -29.33 12.03
CA ALA A 361 -18.65 -28.88 13.39
C ALA A 361 -19.65 -29.75 14.18
N SER A 362 -19.93 -30.98 13.74
CA SER A 362 -20.75 -31.91 14.54
C SER A 362 -20.06 -32.27 15.86
N PRO A 363 -20.82 -32.58 16.92
CA PRO A 363 -20.24 -33.08 18.16
C PRO A 363 -19.36 -34.31 17.91
N LYS A 364 -18.15 -34.31 18.48
CA LYS A 364 -17.19 -35.42 18.39
C LYS A 364 -17.24 -36.27 19.66
N GLN A 365 -17.08 -37.58 19.51
CA GLN A 365 -16.94 -38.47 20.66
C GLN A 365 -15.55 -38.30 21.29
N SER A 366 -15.47 -38.42 22.61
CA SER A 366 -14.19 -38.40 23.33
C SER A 366 -13.32 -39.58 22.87
N ALA A 367 -12.04 -39.34 22.60
CA ALA A 367 -11.09 -40.39 22.21
C ALA A 367 -11.01 -41.53 23.24
N SER A 368 -11.35 -41.28 24.50
CA SER A 368 -11.44 -42.30 25.57
C SER A 368 -12.68 -43.21 25.50
N LYS A 369 -13.61 -42.97 24.57
CA LYS A 369 -14.88 -43.69 24.41
C LYS A 369 -15.07 -44.28 23.00
N VAL A 370 -14.06 -44.15 22.14
CA VAL A 370 -14.04 -44.66 20.77
C VAL A 370 -13.29 -45.98 20.72
#